data_AF-A0A7X4AF38-F1
#
_entry.id   AF-A0A7X4AF38-F1
#
_cell.length_a   1.000
_cell.length_b   1.000
_cell.length_c   1.000
_cell.angle_alpha   90.00
_cell.angle_beta   90.00
_cell.angle_gamma   90.00
#
_symmetry.space_group_name_H-M   'P 1'
#
loop_
_entity.id
_entity.type
_entity.pdbx_description
1 polymer ?
#
loop_
_entity_poly.entity_id
_entity_poly.type
_entity_poly.pdbx_seq_one_letter_code
_entity_poly.pdbx_strand_id
1 'polypeptide(L)'
;MISAGTRAIFERDRVVKIPGAVDGGWVERILEDAQMQLGNPGPWVTDTNPGASQDRLFTTRYRWQHAPVIRDFVFSSPVAAMAASLSWGGWQRDLVRRNLLPARAAIRVGS
;
A
#
# COMPACT_ATOMS: atom_id res chain seq x y z
N MET A 1 -16.63 -0.05 9.12
CA MET A 1 -16.85 1.38 9.47
C MET A 1 -15.83 1.77 10.53
N ILE A 2 -15.13 2.90 10.36
CA ILE A 2 -14.16 3.40 11.35
C ILE A 2 -14.90 3.89 12.60
N SER A 3 -14.47 3.47 13.79
CA SER A 3 -15.09 3.88 15.05
C SER A 3 -14.73 5.32 15.43
N ALA A 4 -15.56 5.96 16.26
CA ALA A 4 -15.27 7.30 16.79
C ALA A 4 -13.95 7.33 17.59
N GLY A 5 -13.66 6.27 18.37
CA GLY A 5 -12.39 6.14 19.08
C GLY A 5 -11.18 6.06 18.14
N THR A 6 -11.30 5.28 17.07
CA THR A 6 -10.26 5.20 16.02
C THR A 6 -10.03 6.55 15.35
N ARG A 7 -11.10 7.32 15.09
CA ARG A 7 -11.01 8.67 14.53
C ARG A 7 -10.30 9.62 15.48
N ALA A 8 -10.66 9.65 16.76
CA ALA A 8 -10.03 10.53 17.74
C ALA A 8 -8.52 10.26 17.89
N ILE A 9 -8.13 8.97 17.88
CA ILE A 9 -6.70 8.58 17.89
C ILE A 9 -6.01 9.11 16.62
N PHE A 10 -6.61 8.92 15.45
CA PHE A 10 -6.03 9.42 14.20
C PHE A 10 -5.94 10.94 14.15
N GLU A 11 -6.92 11.68 14.67
CA GLU A 11 -6.89 13.14 14.70
C GLU A 11 -5.77 13.67 15.61
N ARG A 12 -5.54 13.00 16.75
CA ARG A 12 -4.46 13.32 17.69
C ARG A 12 -3.09 12.94 17.15
N ASP A 13 -2.93 11.70 16.71
CA ASP A 13 -1.62 11.09 16.42
C ASP A 13 -1.22 11.17 14.95
N ARG A 14 -2.18 11.51 14.07
CA ARG A 14 -2.05 11.45 12.59
C ARG A 14 -1.71 10.07 12.05
N VAL A 15 -1.79 9.04 12.90
CA VAL A 15 -1.59 7.63 12.60
C VAL A 15 -2.47 6.80 13.52
N VAL A 16 -3.03 5.68 13.02
CA VAL A 16 -3.82 4.75 13.82
C VAL A 16 -3.64 3.33 13.30
N LYS A 17 -3.56 2.35 14.21
CA LYS A 17 -3.53 0.92 13.87
C LYS A 17 -4.97 0.39 13.79
N ILE A 18 -5.30 -0.27 12.68
CA ILE A 18 -6.59 -0.94 12.48
C ILE A 18 -6.34 -2.43 12.29
N PRO A 19 -6.61 -3.27 13.30
CA PRO A 19 -6.52 -4.72 13.16
C PRO A 19 -7.53 -5.23 12.12
N GLY A 20 -7.15 -6.21 11.30
CA GLY A 20 -8.05 -6.80 10.31
C GLY A 20 -8.55 -5.80 9.26
N ALA A 21 -7.73 -4.80 8.92
CA ALA A 21 -8.04 -3.81 7.89
C ALA A 21 -8.35 -4.42 6.51
N VAL A 22 -7.79 -5.60 6.25
CA VAL A 22 -8.03 -6.44 5.08
C VAL A 22 -8.14 -7.90 5.54
N ASP A 23 -8.83 -8.72 4.75
CA ASP A 23 -8.85 -10.17 4.93
C ASP A 23 -7.57 -10.84 4.39
N GLY A 24 -7.44 -12.15 4.62
CA GLY A 24 -6.31 -12.95 4.13
C GLY A 24 -6.22 -13.01 2.60
N GLY A 25 -7.34 -12.98 1.88
CA GLY A 25 -7.35 -13.04 0.43
C GLY A 25 -6.71 -11.80 -0.21
N TRP A 26 -6.91 -10.62 0.38
CA TRP A 26 -6.16 -9.42 -0.03
C TRP A 26 -4.66 -9.53 0.22
N VAL A 27 -4.26 -10.13 1.35
CA VAL A 27 -2.84 -10.33 1.68
C VAL A 27 -2.20 -11.27 0.65
N GLU A 28 -2.86 -12.39 0.33
CA GLU A 28 -2.40 -13.36 -0.66
C GLU A 28 -2.23 -12.72 -2.05
N ARG A 29 -3.25 -12.01 -2.54
CA ARG A 29 -3.21 -11.34 -3.84
C ARG A 29 -2.07 -10.31 -3.97
N ILE A 30 -1.79 -9.56 -2.91
CA ILE A 30 -0.69 -8.58 -2.90
C ILE A 30 0.67 -9.30 -2.78
N LEU A 31 0.74 -10.38 -2.02
CA LEU A 31 1.95 -11.21 -1.90
C LEU A 31 2.33 -11.84 -3.25
N GLU A 32 1.35 -12.31 -4.02
CA GLU A 32 1.57 -12.84 -5.37
C GLU A 32 2.15 -11.78 -6.32
N ASP A 33 1.59 -10.55 -6.33
CA ASP A 33 2.15 -9.44 -7.13
C ASP A 33 3.59 -9.10 -6.70
N ALA A 34 3.85 -9.09 -5.40
CA ALA A 34 5.16 -8.86 -4.83
C ALA A 34 6.18 -9.91 -5.28
N GLN A 35 5.84 -11.20 -5.24
CA GLN A 35 6.72 -12.27 -5.71
C GLN A 35 6.97 -12.18 -7.21
N MET A 36 5.94 -11.88 -8.00
CA MET A 36 6.09 -11.63 -9.45
C MET A 36 7.04 -10.47 -9.73
N GLN A 37 7.01 -9.41 -8.91
CA GLN A 37 7.94 -8.28 -9.04
C GLN A 37 9.38 -8.58 -8.64
N LEU A 38 9.59 -9.48 -7.67
CA LEU A 38 10.93 -9.94 -7.33
C LEU A 38 11.53 -10.81 -8.43
N GLY A 39 10.72 -11.65 -9.09
CA GLY A 39 11.15 -12.53 -10.17
C GLY A 39 11.26 -11.86 -11.55
N ASN A 40 10.38 -10.90 -11.84
CA ASN A 40 10.35 -10.13 -13.09
C ASN A 40 10.17 -8.63 -12.80
N PRO A 41 11.27 -7.94 -12.42
CA PRO A 41 11.24 -6.53 -12.05
C PRO A 41 10.74 -5.63 -13.19
N GLY A 42 9.81 -4.73 -12.87
CA GLY A 42 9.35 -3.72 -13.83
C GLY A 42 10.33 -2.56 -14.03
N PRO A 43 10.02 -1.61 -14.95
CA PRO A 43 10.91 -0.51 -15.29
C PRO A 43 11.09 0.54 -14.19
N TRP A 44 10.21 0.57 -13.18
CA TRP A 44 10.20 1.58 -12.10
C TRP A 44 10.70 1.02 -10.76
N VAL A 45 11.63 0.07 -10.82
CA VAL A 45 12.19 -0.62 -9.66
C VAL A 45 13.40 0.13 -9.10
N THR A 46 13.50 0.12 -7.78
CA THR A 46 14.74 0.40 -7.05
C THR A 46 14.98 -0.78 -6.13
N ASP A 47 16.09 -1.49 -6.34
CA ASP A 47 16.51 -2.63 -5.52
C ASP A 47 17.88 -2.33 -4.94
N THR A 48 17.92 -2.08 -3.63
CA THR A 48 19.18 -1.87 -2.90
C THR A 48 19.70 -3.22 -2.44
N ASN A 49 20.99 -3.47 -2.66
CA ASN A 49 21.62 -4.77 -2.40
C ASN A 49 20.87 -5.96 -3.06
N PRO A 50 20.75 -5.99 -4.41
CA PRO A 50 19.95 -6.99 -5.12
C PRO A 50 20.38 -8.43 -4.80
N GLY A 51 19.41 -9.29 -4.53
CA GLY A 51 19.66 -10.71 -4.22
C GLY A 51 20.13 -11.00 -2.79
N ALA A 52 20.39 -9.98 -1.97
CA ALA A 52 20.75 -10.17 -0.58
C ALA A 52 19.53 -10.61 0.27
N SER A 53 19.81 -11.46 1.26
CA SER A 53 18.83 -11.90 2.26
C SER A 53 18.66 -10.90 3.41
N GLN A 54 19.58 -9.94 3.55
CA GLN A 54 19.59 -8.92 4.60
C GLN A 54 19.89 -7.55 3.98
N ASP A 55 19.39 -6.50 4.63
CA ASP A 55 19.57 -5.10 4.24
C ASP A 55 19.15 -4.79 2.78
N ARG A 56 18.28 -5.62 2.20
CA ARG A 56 17.68 -5.42 0.88
C ARG A 56 16.39 -4.61 1.01
N LEU A 57 16.31 -3.49 0.30
CA LEU A 57 15.07 -2.76 0.08
C LEU A 57 14.73 -2.79 -1.41
N PHE A 58 13.69 -3.54 -1.73
CA PHE A 58 13.07 -3.56 -3.06
C PHE A 58 11.82 -2.68 -3.06
N THR A 59 11.73 -1.77 -4.04
CA THR A 59 10.55 -0.93 -4.25
C THR A 59 10.23 -0.86 -5.74
N THR A 60 8.94 -0.78 -6.08
CA THR A 60 8.46 -0.56 -7.44
C THR A 60 7.35 0.49 -7.41
N ARG A 61 7.32 1.41 -8.38
CA ARG A 61 6.44 2.60 -8.35
C ARG A 61 5.37 2.59 -9.43
N TYR A 62 4.32 3.38 -9.22
CA TYR A 62 3.22 3.62 -10.18
C TYR A 62 2.45 2.37 -10.65
N ARG A 63 2.52 1.28 -9.87
CA ARG A 63 1.94 -0.01 -10.22
C ARG A 63 0.44 0.00 -10.46
N TRP A 64 -0.32 0.86 -9.78
CA TRP A 64 -1.79 0.96 -9.93
C TRP A 64 -2.27 1.29 -11.36
N GLN A 65 -1.38 1.76 -12.23
CA GLN A 65 -1.70 2.04 -13.63
C GLN A 65 -1.71 0.77 -14.51
N HIS A 66 -0.93 -0.24 -14.14
CA HIS A 66 -0.66 -1.40 -15.01
C HIS A 66 -0.83 -2.77 -14.33
N ALA A 67 -0.88 -2.81 -13.00
CA ALA A 67 -1.11 -4.04 -12.23
C ALA A 67 -2.57 -4.04 -11.73
N PRO A 68 -3.46 -4.88 -12.30
CA PRO A 68 -4.88 -4.90 -11.95
C PRO A 68 -5.12 -5.12 -10.45
N VAL A 69 -4.35 -5.99 -9.81
CA VAL A 69 -4.47 -6.27 -8.36
C VAL A 69 -4.10 -5.06 -7.50
N ILE A 70 -3.06 -4.30 -7.87
CA ILE A 70 -2.68 -3.08 -7.16
C ILE A 70 -3.72 -1.98 -7.39
N ARG A 71 -4.23 -1.87 -8.62
CA ARG A 71 -5.33 -0.95 -8.93
C ARG A 71 -6.55 -1.26 -8.08
N ASP A 72 -6.96 -2.51 -8.04
CA ASP A 72 -8.11 -2.98 -7.27
C ASP A 72 -7.91 -2.74 -5.76
N PHE A 73 -6.71 -2.98 -5.24
CA PHE A 73 -6.40 -2.66 -3.84
C PHE A 73 -6.52 -1.16 -3.55
N VAL A 74 -5.99 -0.30 -4.42
CA VAL A 74 -6.01 1.16 -4.22
C VAL A 74 -7.41 1.75 -4.28
N PHE A 75 -8.29 1.22 -5.13
CA PHE A 75 -9.61 1.82 -5.39
C PHE A 75 -10.79 1.07 -4.78
N SER A 76 -10.70 -0.25 -4.61
CA SER A 76 -11.83 -1.11 -4.24
C SER A 76 -11.65 -1.81 -2.89
N SER A 77 -10.46 -1.80 -2.28
CA SER A 77 -10.27 -2.48 -1.00
C SER A 77 -10.96 -1.76 0.17
N PRO A 78 -11.19 -2.44 1.31
CA PRO A 78 -11.64 -1.78 2.53
C PRO A 78 -10.73 -0.63 2.97
N VAL A 79 -9.42 -0.70 2.66
CA VAL A 79 -8.45 0.36 2.96
C VAL A 79 -8.78 1.65 2.23
N ALA A 80 -9.25 1.56 0.97
CA ALA A 80 -9.66 2.74 0.21
C ALA A 80 -10.80 3.48 0.90
N ALA A 81 -11.81 2.75 1.38
CA ALA A 81 -12.94 3.32 2.13
C ALA A 81 -12.52 3.89 3.49
N MET A 82 -11.62 3.21 4.21
CA MET A 82 -11.10 3.69 5.48
C MET A 82 -10.29 4.97 5.33
N ALA A 83 -9.39 5.04 4.34
CA ALA A 83 -8.62 6.24 4.03
C ALA A 83 -9.54 7.42 3.69
N ALA A 84 -10.63 7.18 2.94
CA ALA A 84 -11.62 8.20 2.60
C ALA A 84 -12.30 8.75 3.84
N SER A 85 -12.61 7.87 4.80
CA SER A 85 -13.30 8.26 6.03
C SER A 85 -12.40 9.02 7.02
N LEU A 86 -11.09 8.74 7.05
CA LEU A 86 -10.14 9.38 7.95
C LEU A 86 -9.57 10.69 7.39
N SER A 87 -9.58 10.88 6.07
CA SER A 87 -9.06 12.09 5.44
C SER A 87 -10.05 13.26 5.59
N TRP A 88 -9.65 14.31 6.31
CA TRP A 88 -10.36 15.59 6.33
C TRP A 88 -10.18 16.29 4.96
N GLY A 89 -11.26 16.45 4.20
CA GLY A 89 -11.24 17.08 2.86
C GLY A 89 -10.87 16.09 1.73
N GLY A 90 -11.47 16.28 0.56
CA GLY A 90 -11.46 15.34 -0.58
C GLY A 90 -10.12 15.07 -1.30
N TRP A 91 -9.02 14.87 -0.56
CA TRP A 91 -7.67 14.68 -1.09
C TRP A 91 -7.46 13.34 -1.81
N GLN A 92 -8.29 12.32 -1.56
CA GLN A 92 -8.10 10.99 -2.16
C GLN A 92 -8.37 10.99 -3.68
N ARG A 93 -9.25 11.87 -4.17
CA ARG A 93 -9.46 12.10 -5.61
C ARG A 93 -8.33 12.90 -6.24
N ASP A 94 -7.70 13.80 -5.49
CA ASP A 94 -6.66 14.70 -5.98
C ASP A 94 -5.24 14.09 -5.90
N LEU A 95 -4.92 13.26 -4.90
CA LEU A 95 -3.59 12.64 -4.74
C LEU A 95 -3.28 11.60 -5.83
N VAL A 96 -4.30 10.84 -6.24
CA VAL A 96 -4.18 9.87 -7.35
C VAL A 96 -4.02 10.60 -8.68
N ARG A 97 -4.73 11.74 -8.89
CA ARG A 97 -4.58 12.58 -10.09
C ARG A 97 -3.23 13.30 -10.14
N ARG A 98 -2.64 13.64 -8.99
CA ARG A 98 -1.38 14.39 -8.88
C ARG A 98 -0.12 13.53 -8.78
N ASN A 99 -0.17 12.20 -9.01
CA ASN A 99 0.99 11.31 -8.91
C ASN A 99 1.66 11.26 -7.52
N LEU A 100 0.96 11.66 -6.45
CA LEU A 100 1.55 11.87 -5.12
C LEU A 100 1.38 10.70 -4.13
N LEU A 101 0.77 9.58 -4.55
CA LEU A 101 0.88 8.32 -3.80
C LEU A 101 2.02 7.48 -4.38
N PRO A 102 3.25 7.56 -3.83
CA PRO A 102 4.12 6.41 -3.90
C PRO A 102 3.47 5.35 -3.02
N ALA A 103 2.76 4.40 -3.63
CA ALA A 103 2.51 3.12 -2.97
C ALA A 103 3.89 2.46 -2.77
N ARG A 104 4.59 2.83 -1.71
CA ARG A 104 5.81 2.18 -1.26
C ARG A 104 5.39 0.87 -0.62
N ALA A 105 5.23 -0.16 -1.42
CA ALA A 105 5.36 -1.52 -0.91
C ALA A 105 6.86 -1.72 -0.63
N ALA A 106 7.24 -1.71 0.64
CA ALA A 106 8.55 -2.14 1.08
C ALA A 106 8.40 -3.57 1.61
N ILE A 107 8.92 -4.54 0.86
CA ILE A 107 9.03 -5.91 1.34
C ILE A 107 10.31 -5.95 2.18
N ARG A 108 10.18 -6.08 3.50
CA ARG A 108 11.32 -6.38 4.38
C ARG A 108 11.46 -7.90 4.43
N VAL A 109 12.50 -8.44 3.80
CA VAL A 109 12.91 -9.82 4.01
C VAL A 109 13.66 -9.84 5.35
N GLY A 110 13.06 -10.45 6.37
CA GLY A 110 13.65 -10.65 7.69
C GLY A 110 14.02 -12.12 7.89
N SER A 111 15.09 -12.35 8.64
CA SER A 111 15.47 -13.66 9.20
C SER A 111 14.57 -14.07 10.34
#